data_AF-A0A815C9D0-F1
#
_entry.id   AF-A0A815C9D0-F1
#
_cell.length_a   1.000
_cell.length_b   1.000
_cell.length_c   1.000
_cell.angle_alpha   90.00
_cell.angle_beta   90.00
_cell.angle_gamma   90.00
#
_symmetry.space_group_name_H-M   'P 1'
#
loop_
_entity.id
_entity.type
_entity.pdbx_description
1 polymer ?
#
loop_
_entity_poly.entity_id
_entity_poly.type
_entity_poly.pdbx_seq_one_letter_code
_entity_poly.pdbx_strand_id
1 'polypeptide(L)'
;MVELSKFSLNTAVSSDLRKARFRYRSMPSIRFHCSSCFDRLASVRLKVASFSHTEFDIPKFRDKNHIIDRFRNGKDLFDRAGELFRRTDANEADLPKLLRVERKRFLYMLNRSSRNAGFQDV
;
A
#
# COMPACT_ATOMS: atom_id res chain seq x y z
N MET A 1 -24.92 15.29 -17.88
CA MET A 1 -24.92 14.02 -18.62
C MET A 1 -23.58 13.94 -19.34
N VAL A 2 -22.62 13.15 -18.85
CA VAL A 2 -21.28 13.04 -19.46
C VAL A 2 -21.30 11.85 -20.40
N GLU A 3 -20.96 12.10 -21.66
CA GLU A 3 -20.97 11.12 -22.73
C GLU A 3 -19.84 10.09 -22.53
N LEU A 4 -20.20 8.84 -22.27
CA LEU A 4 -19.29 7.70 -22.05
C LEU A 4 -18.87 7.03 -23.38
N SER A 5 -18.64 7.80 -24.45
CA SER A 5 -18.51 7.25 -25.81
C SER A 5 -17.07 7.03 -26.31
N LYS A 6 -16.03 7.03 -25.47
CA LYS A 6 -14.63 6.88 -25.95
C LYS A 6 -13.72 5.95 -25.14
N PHE A 7 -14.23 4.83 -24.66
CA PHE A 7 -13.35 3.70 -24.31
C PHE A 7 -13.73 2.49 -25.16
N SER A 8 -13.24 2.48 -26.41
CA SER A 8 -13.17 1.24 -27.18
C SER A 8 -12.07 0.38 -26.55
N LEU A 9 -12.48 -0.75 -25.96
CA LEU A 9 -11.59 -1.82 -25.51
C LEU A 9 -10.94 -2.46 -26.74
N ASN A 10 -9.93 -1.81 -27.34
CA ASN A 10 -9.14 -2.46 -28.39
C ASN A 10 -7.67 -2.03 -28.32
N THR A 11 -6.84 -3.05 -28.10
CA THR A 11 -5.40 -3.13 -28.43
C THR A 11 -4.48 -2.04 -27.89
N ALA A 12 -4.33 -1.98 -26.57
CA ALA A 12 -3.12 -1.40 -26.00
C ALA A 12 -1.95 -2.40 -26.17
N VAL A 13 -1.10 -2.18 -27.17
CA VAL A 13 0.15 -2.93 -27.34
C VAL A 13 1.07 -2.57 -26.16
N SER A 14 1.72 -3.55 -25.51
CA SER A 14 2.49 -3.31 -24.27
C SER A 14 3.65 -2.29 -24.42
N SER A 15 4.09 -2.05 -25.65
CA SER A 15 5.05 -1.00 -26.02
C SER A 15 4.49 0.41 -25.84
N ASP A 16 3.20 0.62 -26.11
CA ASP A 16 2.55 1.94 -26.02
C ASP A 16 2.23 2.31 -24.57
N LEU A 17 1.92 1.31 -23.73
CA LEU A 17 1.73 1.49 -22.29
C LEU A 17 3.00 2.00 -21.57
N ARG A 18 4.20 1.68 -22.08
CA ARG A 18 5.47 2.16 -21.51
C ARG A 18 5.86 3.56 -21.99
N LYS A 19 5.47 3.95 -23.21
CA LYS A 19 5.71 5.29 -23.78
C LYS A 19 4.70 6.34 -23.30
N ALA A 20 3.57 5.88 -22.76
CA ALA A 20 2.50 6.68 -22.16
C ALA A 20 2.89 7.51 -20.93
N ARG A 21 4.02 7.22 -20.25
CA ARG A 21 4.38 7.84 -18.96
C ARG A 21 4.42 9.37 -18.94
N PHE A 22 4.56 10.00 -20.10
CA PHE A 22 4.62 11.46 -20.25
C PHE A 22 3.39 12.07 -20.94
N ARG A 23 2.46 11.27 -21.47
CA ARG A 23 1.31 11.76 -22.25
C ARG A 23 0.00 11.80 -21.45
N TYR A 24 -0.11 11.05 -20.37
CA TYR A 24 -1.28 11.07 -19.51
C TYR A 24 -1.06 12.04 -18.35
N ARG A 25 -2.01 12.97 -18.17
CA ARG A 25 -2.04 13.86 -17.02
C ARG A 25 -2.09 13.00 -15.76
N SER A 26 -1.15 13.18 -14.83
CA SER A 26 -1.16 12.47 -13.56
C SER A 26 -2.48 12.77 -12.85
N MET A 27 -3.30 11.75 -12.65
CA MET A 27 -4.56 11.90 -11.93
C MET A 27 -4.24 11.80 -10.43
N PRO A 28 -4.33 12.90 -9.65
CA PRO A 28 -3.82 12.94 -8.28
C PRO A 28 -4.48 11.93 -7.35
N SER A 29 -5.75 11.59 -7.63
CA SER A 29 -6.52 10.60 -6.87
C SER A 29 -6.01 9.16 -6.97
N ILE A 30 -5.14 8.84 -7.94
CA ILE A 30 -4.58 7.48 -8.12
C ILE A 30 -3.16 7.35 -7.52
N ARG A 31 -2.63 8.39 -6.86
CA ARG A 31 -1.27 8.38 -6.30
C ARG A 31 -1.13 7.59 -5.01
N PHE A 32 -2.24 7.25 -4.35
CA PHE A 32 -2.21 6.47 -3.13
C PHE A 32 -2.13 4.98 -3.48
N HIS A 33 -0.93 4.41 -3.38
CA HIS A 33 -0.69 2.98 -3.51
C HIS A 33 -0.11 2.44 -2.21
N CYS A 34 -0.67 1.32 -1.74
CA CYS A 34 -0.08 0.58 -0.64
C CYS A 34 -0.32 -0.92 -0.85
N SER A 35 0.74 -1.68 -1.10
CA SER A 35 0.69 -3.12 -1.35
C SER A 35 0.44 -3.96 -0.10
N SER A 36 0.63 -3.37 1.09
CA SER A 36 0.65 -4.07 2.38
C SER A 36 -0.20 -3.41 3.46
N CYS A 37 -1.11 -2.49 3.10
CA CYS A 37 -1.98 -1.79 4.04
C CYS A 37 -3.16 -2.66 4.49
N PHE A 38 -2.87 -3.72 5.24
CA PHE A 38 -3.88 -4.61 5.80
C PHE A 38 -4.19 -4.26 7.26
N ASP A 39 -5.44 -4.43 7.66
CA ASP A 39 -5.91 -4.29 9.04
C ASP A 39 -5.70 -5.54 9.89
N ARG A 40 -5.23 -6.64 9.29
CA ARG A 40 -4.99 -7.92 9.94
C ARG A 40 -3.57 -8.43 9.67
N LEU A 41 -2.95 -8.97 10.71
CA LEU A 41 -1.63 -9.59 10.65
C LEU A 41 -1.68 -10.88 9.82
N ALA A 42 -2.79 -11.62 9.90
CA ALA A 42 -3.03 -12.79 9.05
C ALA A 42 -2.95 -12.45 7.55
N SER A 43 -3.49 -11.30 7.14
CA SER A 43 -3.43 -10.85 5.74
C SER A 43 -2.00 -10.50 5.30
N VAL A 44 -1.19 -9.92 6.18
CA VAL A 44 0.24 -9.69 5.90
C VAL A 44 0.96 -11.02 5.70
N ARG A 45 0.74 -11.99 6.58
CA ARG A 45 1.33 -13.33 6.45
C ARG A 45 0.93 -14.03 5.17
N LEU A 46 -0.36 -13.97 4.82
CA LEU A 46 -0.87 -14.53 3.57
C LEU A 46 -0.21 -13.86 2.35
N LYS A 47 -0.04 -12.54 2.38
CA LYS A 47 0.63 -11.80 1.31
C LYS A 47 2.09 -12.24 1.14
N VAL A 48 2.85 -12.33 2.24
CA VAL A 48 4.24 -12.80 2.22
C VAL A 48 4.33 -14.23 1.66
N ALA A 49 3.36 -15.09 1.98
CA ALA A 49 3.30 -16.48 1.50
C ALA A 49 2.90 -16.64 0.02
N SER A 50 2.30 -15.61 -0.60
CA SER A 50 1.59 -15.77 -1.89
C SER A 50 2.11 -14.89 -3.02
N PHE A 51 2.97 -13.93 -2.74
CA PHE A 51 3.55 -13.08 -3.79
C PHE A 51 4.78 -13.72 -4.45
N SER A 52 5.13 -13.24 -5.64
CA SER A 52 6.16 -13.85 -6.50
C SER A 52 7.58 -13.87 -5.92
N HIS A 53 7.86 -13.07 -4.88
CA HIS A 53 9.17 -13.04 -4.21
C HIS A 53 9.23 -14.10 -3.11
N THR A 54 9.32 -15.36 -3.51
CA THR A 54 9.34 -16.51 -2.60
C THR A 54 10.55 -16.51 -1.67
N GLU A 55 11.62 -15.80 -2.02
CA GLU A 55 12.80 -15.58 -1.15
C GLU A 55 12.45 -14.91 0.18
N PHE A 56 11.34 -14.18 0.23
CA PHE A 56 10.85 -13.53 1.45
C PHE A 56 9.84 -14.38 2.23
N ASP A 57 9.44 -15.55 1.73
CA ASP A 57 8.61 -16.48 2.47
C ASP A 57 9.42 -17.31 3.48
N ILE A 58 9.95 -16.61 4.50
CA ILE A 58 10.74 -17.22 5.58
C ILE A 58 10.13 -16.90 6.95
N PRO A 59 10.38 -17.72 7.99
CA PRO A 59 9.79 -17.52 9.32
C PRO A 59 10.01 -16.12 9.90
N LYS A 60 11.17 -15.51 9.67
CA LYS A 60 11.51 -14.16 10.13
C LYS A 60 10.51 -13.10 9.67
N PHE A 61 10.16 -13.09 8.38
CA PHE A 61 9.26 -12.06 7.82
C PHE A 61 7.78 -12.35 8.06
N ARG A 62 7.47 -13.53 8.62
CA ARG A 62 6.12 -13.94 9.04
C ARG A 62 5.93 -13.88 10.55
N ASP A 63 7.00 -13.62 11.31
CA ASP A 63 6.94 -13.49 12.75
C ASP A 63 6.03 -12.32 13.18
N LYS A 64 5.25 -12.55 14.24
CA LYS A 64 4.27 -11.57 14.73
C LYS A 64 4.96 -10.29 15.20
N ASN A 65 6.01 -10.42 16.00
CA ASN A 65 6.68 -9.29 16.63
C ASN A 65 7.50 -8.50 15.59
N HIS A 66 8.14 -9.20 14.65
CA HIS A 66 8.79 -8.56 13.52
C HIS A 66 7.79 -7.71 12.72
N ILE A 67 6.66 -8.28 12.27
CA ILE A 67 5.65 -7.54 11.50
C ILE A 67 5.17 -6.30 12.27
N ILE A 68 4.83 -6.44 13.55
CA ILE A 68 4.37 -5.31 14.38
C ILE A 68 5.45 -4.23 14.48
N ASP A 69 6.70 -4.59 14.73
CA ASP A 69 7.81 -3.63 14.79
C ASP A 69 7.95 -2.87 13.47
N ARG A 70 7.92 -3.57 12.34
CA ARG A 70 8.08 -2.93 11.02
C ARG A 70 6.97 -1.96 10.70
N PHE A 71 5.71 -2.35 10.90
CA PHE A 71 4.56 -1.50 10.63
C PHE A 71 4.47 -0.30 11.59
N ARG A 72 4.76 -0.51 12.88
CA ARG A 72 4.67 0.56 13.89
C ARG A 72 5.74 1.62 13.68
N ASN A 73 6.94 1.19 13.30
CA ASN A 73 8.12 2.05 13.21
C ASN A 73 8.46 2.46 11.78
N GLY A 74 7.66 2.08 10.78
CA GLY A 74 7.87 2.45 9.38
C GLY A 74 9.15 1.87 8.79
N LYS A 75 9.56 0.67 9.22
CA LYS A 75 10.74 -0.02 8.70
C LYS A 75 10.35 -0.94 7.54
N ASP A 76 11.30 -1.23 6.65
CA ASP A 76 11.10 -2.24 5.62
C ASP A 76 10.77 -3.61 6.24
N LEU A 77 9.77 -4.29 5.66
CA LEU A 77 9.34 -5.60 6.15
C LEU A 77 10.40 -6.68 5.91
N PHE A 78 11.21 -6.52 4.85
CA PHE A 78 12.12 -7.53 4.33
C PHE A 78 13.60 -7.22 4.61
N ASP A 79 13.90 -6.21 5.44
CA ASP A 79 15.25 -5.77 5.79
C ASP A 79 16.16 -5.48 4.57
N ARG A 80 15.58 -5.01 3.47
CA ARG A 80 16.32 -4.69 2.24
C ARG A 80 17.18 -3.44 2.47
N ALA A 81 18.45 -3.55 2.12
CA ALA A 81 19.38 -2.43 2.20
C ALA A 81 18.93 -1.27 1.29
N GLY A 82 18.88 -0.06 1.83
CA GLY A 82 18.49 1.14 1.08
C GLY A 82 17.00 1.49 1.13
N GLU A 83 16.13 0.60 1.62
CA GLU A 83 14.68 0.86 1.79
C GLU A 83 14.43 1.62 3.10
N LEU A 84 14.92 2.84 3.17
CA LEU A 84 14.81 3.73 4.32
C LEU A 84 13.65 4.71 4.12
N PHE A 85 12.60 4.57 4.92
CA PHE A 85 11.44 5.44 4.85
C PHE A 85 11.48 6.46 5.97
N ARG A 86 11.37 7.74 5.60
CA ARG A 86 11.15 8.81 6.57
C ARG A 86 9.66 8.85 6.93
N ARG A 87 9.34 8.77 8.22
CA ARG A 87 7.98 9.05 8.69
C ARG A 87 7.63 10.51 8.36
N THR A 88 6.53 10.71 7.66
CA THR A 88 5.99 12.03 7.35
C THR A 88 4.71 12.26 8.14
N ASP A 89 4.51 13.47 8.64
CA ASP A 89 3.20 13.86 9.14
C ASP A 89 2.20 13.91 7.99
N ALA A 90 1.02 13.32 8.20
CA ALA A 90 0.02 13.23 7.15
C ALA A 90 -0.55 14.63 6.87
N ASN A 91 -0.31 15.13 5.66
CA ASN A 91 -1.02 16.29 5.14
C ASN A 91 -2.43 15.86 4.69
N GLU A 92 -3.48 16.49 5.23
CA GLU A 92 -4.88 16.18 4.88
C GLU A 92 -5.17 16.33 3.38
N ALA A 93 -4.43 17.18 2.66
CA ALA A 93 -4.62 17.36 1.22
C ALA A 93 -4.13 16.16 0.40
N ASP A 94 -3.19 15.37 0.92
CA ASP A 94 -2.56 14.25 0.22
C ASP A 94 -3.29 12.90 0.45
N LEU A 95 -4.19 12.86 1.44
CA LEU A 95 -4.99 11.68 1.73
C LEU A 95 -6.18 11.55 0.76
N PRO A 96 -6.46 10.34 0.22
CA PRO A 96 -7.71 10.09 -0.47
C PRO A 96 -8.92 10.49 0.37
N LYS A 97 -9.92 11.12 -0.26
CA LYS A 97 -11.14 11.60 0.41
C LYS A 97 -11.79 10.52 1.29
N LEU A 98 -11.81 9.26 0.81
CA LEU A 98 -12.37 8.14 1.56
C LEU A 98 -11.70 7.95 2.93
N LEU A 99 -10.36 8.00 2.98
CA LEU A 99 -9.62 7.83 4.24
C LEU A 99 -9.89 9.00 5.21
N ARG A 100 -10.15 10.20 4.68
CA ARG A 100 -10.47 11.38 5.49
C ARG A 100 -11.87 11.35 6.08
N VAL A 101 -12.86 10.87 5.31
CA VAL A 101 -14.26 10.80 5.76
C VAL A 101 -14.48 9.60 6.68
N GLU A 102 -13.91 8.44 6.33
CA GLU A 102 -14.08 7.19 7.08
C GLU A 102 -12.89 6.89 8.01
N ARG A 103 -12.36 7.92 8.67
CA ARG A 103 -11.15 7.82 9.53
C ARG A 103 -11.18 6.70 10.54
N LYS A 104 -12.32 6.48 11.20
CA LYS A 104 -12.45 5.42 12.22
C LYS A 104 -12.25 4.03 11.61
N ARG A 105 -12.82 3.79 10.42
CA ARG A 105 -12.72 2.52 9.71
C ARG A 105 -11.30 2.27 9.20
N PHE A 106 -10.63 3.32 8.71
CA PHE A 106 -9.29 3.22 8.12
C PHE A 106 -8.17 3.73 9.01
N LEU A 107 -8.37 3.79 10.33
CA LEU A 107 -7.37 4.33 11.25
C LEU A 107 -6.02 3.62 11.11
N TYR A 108 -6.02 2.31 10.85
CA TYR A 108 -4.82 1.52 10.60
C TYR A 108 -4.03 2.00 9.37
N MET A 109 -4.65 2.59 8.35
CA MET A 109 -3.91 3.16 7.21
C MET A 109 -3.30 4.53 7.53
N LEU A 110 -3.89 5.25 8.48
CA LEU A 110 -3.52 6.62 8.83
C LEU A 110 -2.53 6.69 9.99
N ASN A 111 -2.64 5.76 10.94
CA ASN A 111 -1.80 5.72 12.13
C ASN A 111 -1.59 4.27 12.61
N ARG A 112 -0.32 3.86 12.65
CA ARG A 112 0.15 2.56 13.11
C ARG A 112 0.87 2.62 14.47
N SER A 113 0.78 3.72 15.22
CA SER A 113 1.57 3.91 16.44
C SER A 113 1.13 3.07 17.65
N SER A 114 -0.04 2.42 17.59
CA SER A 114 -0.51 1.57 18.68
C SER A 114 0.43 0.38 18.93
N ARG A 115 0.34 -0.23 20.12
CA ARG A 115 1.18 -1.36 20.50
C ARG A 115 1.10 -2.54 19.53
N ASN A 116 -0.07 -2.76 18.93
CA ASN A 116 -0.33 -3.80 17.94
C ASN A 116 -0.30 -3.29 16.48
N ALA A 117 0.23 -2.08 16.23
CA ALA A 117 0.28 -1.47 14.90
C ALA A 117 -1.09 -1.42 14.19
N GLY A 118 -2.19 -1.29 14.93
CA GLY A 118 -3.55 -1.21 14.39
C GLY A 118 -4.08 -2.51 13.79
N PHE A 119 -3.44 -3.66 14.04
CA PHE A 119 -3.97 -4.96 13.64
C PHE A 119 -5.14 -5.38 14.52
N GLN A 120 -6.23 -5.85 13.90
CA GLN A 120 -7.46 -6.24 14.61
C GLN A 120 -7.38 -7.65 15.24
N ASP A 121 -6.45 -8.49 14.78
CA ASP A 121 -6.29 -9.90 15.13
C ASP A 121 -5.06 -10.16 16.01
N VAL A 122 -4.60 -9.14 16.75
CA VAL A 122 -3.40 -9.15 17.60
C VAL A 122 -3.72 -8.73 19.02
#